data_AF-A0A167QU26-F1
#
_entry.id   AF-A0A167QU26-F1
#
_cell.length_a   1.000
_cell.length_b   1.000
_cell.length_c   1.000
_cell.angle_alpha   90.00
_cell.angle_beta   90.00
_cell.angle_gamma   90.00
#
_symmetry.space_group_name_H-M   'P 1'
#
loop_
_entity.id
_entity.type
_entity.pdbx_description
1 polymer ?
#
loop_
_entity_poly.entity_id
_entity_poly.type
_entity_poly.pdbx_seq_one_letter_code
_entity_poly.pdbx_strand_id
1 'polypeptide(L)'
;MLFITETWLLSPSHLPTSWSQIHLYGSPVAGTYRGSMGVSVLISPHCPYAVPQIPMPSKYALAVKIGSLRIVCLYLPPTMPTHDVLHVLSSIPLTHDTILCGDFNARLGSVTGDYASNSRGLALSLEK
;
A
#
# COMPACT_ATOMS: atom_id res chain seq x y z
N MET A 1 -6.38 10.81 -8.10
CA MET A 1 -5.92 9.41 -8.16
C MET A 1 -6.55 8.66 -7.00
N LEU A 2 -6.74 7.35 -7.12
CA LEU A 2 -7.29 6.49 -6.07
C LEU A 2 -6.39 5.28 -5.89
N PHE A 3 -5.88 5.08 -4.67
CA PHE A 3 -5.20 3.83 -4.30
C PHE A 3 -6.19 2.86 -3.67
N ILE A 4 -6.07 1.58 -4.01
CA ILE A 4 -6.90 0.50 -3.51
C ILE A 4 -5.98 -0.61 -3.04
N THR A 5 -6.13 -1.01 -1.77
CA THR A 5 -5.41 -2.14 -1.17
C THR A 5 -6.28 -3.39 -1.20
N GLU A 6 -5.67 -4.56 -1.02
CA GLU A 6 -6.37 -5.85 -0.95
C GLU A 6 -7.21 -6.13 -2.21
N THR A 7 -6.68 -5.77 -3.38
CA THR A 7 -7.42 -5.87 -4.64
C THR A 7 -7.60 -7.29 -5.13
N TRP A 8 -6.75 -8.23 -4.68
CA TRP A 8 -6.71 -9.63 -5.12
C TRP A 8 -6.62 -9.84 -6.63
N LEU A 9 -6.29 -8.78 -7.38
CA LEU A 9 -6.28 -8.78 -8.82
C LEU A 9 -5.12 -9.64 -9.32
N LEU A 10 -5.38 -10.61 -10.19
CA LEU A 10 -4.36 -11.47 -10.77
C LEU A 10 -3.97 -10.99 -12.17
N SER A 11 -2.68 -10.99 -12.49
CA SER A 11 -2.19 -10.64 -13.82
C SER A 11 -2.75 -11.59 -14.90
N PRO A 12 -3.15 -11.10 -16.09
CA PRO A 12 -3.13 -9.71 -16.58
C PRO A 12 -4.49 -9.00 -16.43
N SER A 13 -5.31 -9.38 -15.45
CA SER A 13 -6.64 -8.81 -15.27
C SER A 13 -6.60 -7.35 -14.85
N HIS A 14 -7.69 -6.64 -15.09
CA HIS A 14 -7.81 -5.21 -14.86
C HIS A 14 -9.09 -4.89 -14.10
N LEU A 15 -9.10 -3.78 -13.35
CA LEU A 15 -10.33 -3.28 -12.73
C LEU A 15 -11.25 -2.68 -13.81
N PRO A 16 -12.59 -2.83 -13.70
CA PRO A 16 -13.53 -2.43 -14.74
C PRO A 16 -13.76 -0.91 -14.74
N THR A 17 -12.78 -0.15 -15.23
CA THR A 17 -12.80 1.31 -15.33
C THR A 17 -12.06 1.78 -16.57
N SER A 18 -12.40 2.96 -17.06
CA SER A 18 -11.67 3.65 -18.13
C SER A 18 -10.41 4.38 -17.62
N TRP A 19 -10.18 4.39 -16.31
CA TRP A 19 -9.02 5.05 -15.70
C TRP A 19 -7.75 4.25 -15.97
N SER A 20 -6.63 4.94 -16.23
CA SER A 20 -5.32 4.27 -16.32
C SER A 20 -4.98 3.63 -14.98
N GLN A 21 -4.34 2.48 -15.01
CA GLN A 21 -4.12 1.67 -13.82
C GLN A 21 -2.73 1.07 -13.78
N ILE A 22 -2.13 1.10 -12.60
CA ILE A 22 -0.85 0.47 -12.28
C ILE A 22 -1.11 -0.50 -11.13
N HIS A 23 -0.59 -1.72 -11.25
CA HIS A 23 -0.89 -2.80 -10.33
C HIS A 23 0.38 -3.41 -9.75
N LEU A 24 0.35 -3.62 -8.45
CA LEU A 24 1.08 -4.66 -7.78
C LEU A 24 0.06 -5.79 -7.60
N TYR A 25 0.10 -6.78 -8.50
CA TYR A 25 -0.90 -7.83 -8.54
C TYR A 25 -0.91 -8.67 -7.25
N GLY A 26 -2.09 -9.17 -6.93
CA GLY A 26 -2.29 -10.16 -5.88
C GLY A 26 -1.67 -11.51 -6.23
N SER A 27 -1.68 -12.40 -5.25
CA SER A 27 -1.23 -13.79 -5.41
C SER A 27 -2.42 -14.75 -5.31
N PRO A 28 -2.47 -15.82 -6.13
CA PRO A 28 -3.51 -16.83 -6.02
C PRO A 28 -3.38 -17.58 -4.68
N VAL A 29 -4.50 -17.98 -4.10
CA VAL A 29 -4.55 -18.80 -2.88
C VAL A 29 -5.14 -20.16 -3.24
N ALA A 30 -4.39 -21.23 -2.99
CA ALA A 30 -4.79 -22.59 -3.32
C ALA A 30 -6.11 -22.98 -2.63
N GLY A 31 -7.02 -23.63 -3.37
CA GLY A 31 -8.29 -24.10 -2.84
C GLY A 31 -9.33 -23.00 -2.56
N THR A 32 -9.10 -21.77 -3.02
CA THR A 32 -10.05 -20.66 -2.85
C THR A 32 -10.27 -19.91 -4.16
N TYR A 33 -11.45 -19.30 -4.31
CA TYR A 33 -11.76 -18.39 -5.42
C TYR A 33 -11.21 -16.96 -5.21
N ARG A 34 -10.60 -16.69 -4.04
CA ARG A 34 -10.06 -15.39 -3.68
C ARG A 34 -8.53 -15.38 -3.84
N GLY A 35 -8.01 -14.29 -4.41
CA GLY A 35 -6.60 -13.96 -4.29
C GLY A 35 -6.28 -13.45 -2.89
N SER A 36 -5.01 -13.14 -2.67
CA SER A 36 -4.52 -12.39 -1.51
C SER A 36 -3.66 -11.23 -1.99
N MET A 37 -3.35 -10.28 -1.11
CA MET A 37 -2.52 -9.13 -1.45
C MET A 37 -3.16 -8.21 -2.51
N GLY A 38 -2.35 -7.37 -3.13
CA GLY A 38 -2.77 -6.50 -4.22
C GLY A 38 -2.82 -5.06 -3.80
N VAL A 39 -2.15 -4.21 -4.57
CA VAL A 39 -2.27 -2.74 -4.48
C VAL A 39 -2.44 -2.23 -5.89
N SER A 40 -3.47 -1.42 -6.12
CA SER A 40 -3.71 -0.77 -7.40
C SER A 40 -3.78 0.73 -7.22
N VAL A 41 -3.28 1.49 -8.19
CA VAL A 41 -3.57 2.91 -8.31
C VAL A 41 -4.35 3.16 -9.59
N LEU A 42 -5.47 3.86 -9.46
CA LEU A 42 -6.31 4.34 -10.56
C LEU A 42 -6.03 5.83 -10.77
N ILE A 43 -5.67 6.17 -12.00
CA ILE A 43 -5.30 7.52 -12.41
C ILE A 43 -6.44 8.07 -13.26
N SER A 44 -7.03 9.18 -12.80
CA SER A 44 -8.12 9.85 -13.51
C SER A 44 -7.65 10.28 -14.90
N PRO A 45 -8.48 10.15 -15.95
CA PRO A 45 -8.15 10.66 -17.28
C PRO A 45 -7.98 12.19 -17.30
N HIS A 46 -8.48 12.90 -16.28
CA HIS A 46 -8.31 14.35 -16.11
C HIS A 46 -7.07 14.72 -15.29
N CYS A 47 -6.22 13.76 -14.92
CA CYS A 47 -4.97 14.04 -14.23
C CYS A 47 -3.98 14.70 -15.21
N PRO A 48 -3.58 15.97 -15.00
CA PRO A 48 -2.71 16.67 -15.95
C PRO A 48 -1.24 16.27 -15.83
N TYR A 49 -0.89 15.47 -14.82
CA TYR A 49 0.47 15.05 -14.54
C TYR A 49 0.74 13.63 -15.02
N ALA A 50 1.97 13.39 -15.49
CA ALA A 50 2.47 12.03 -15.68
C ALA A 50 2.61 11.32 -14.33
N VAL A 51 2.21 10.06 -14.29
CA VAL A 51 2.24 9.22 -13.08
C VAL A 51 3.03 7.94 -13.33
N PRO A 52 4.37 8.00 -13.47
CA PRO A 52 5.18 6.80 -13.63
C PRO A 52 5.27 6.00 -12.32
N GLN A 53 5.29 4.68 -12.44
CA GLN A 53 5.63 3.79 -11.33
C GLN A 53 7.12 3.94 -10.97
N ILE A 54 7.41 3.91 -9.67
CA ILE A 54 8.77 3.89 -9.13
C ILE A 54 9.04 2.48 -8.57
N PRO A 55 10.20 1.87 -8.85
CA PRO A 55 10.58 0.61 -8.22
C PRO A 55 10.63 0.72 -6.70
N MET A 56 10.18 -0.34 -6.01
CA MET A 56 10.22 -0.44 -4.56
C MET A 56 10.95 -1.72 -4.13
N PRO A 57 11.74 -1.69 -3.04
CA PRO A 57 12.41 -2.87 -2.51
C PRO A 57 11.44 -3.90 -1.90
N SER A 58 10.20 -3.49 -1.64
CA SER A 58 9.19 -4.32 -0.98
C SER A 58 8.05 -4.68 -1.94
N LYS A 59 7.71 -5.97 -1.99
CA LYS A 59 6.52 -6.49 -2.69
C LYS A 59 5.19 -6.08 -2.06
N TYR A 60 5.23 -5.32 -0.98
CA TYR A 60 4.07 -4.81 -0.27
C TYR A 60 3.77 -3.33 -0.60
N ALA A 61 4.64 -2.69 -1.39
CA ALA A 61 4.59 -1.26 -1.66
C ALA A 61 4.48 -0.99 -3.17
N LEU A 62 3.44 -0.25 -3.56
CA LEU A 62 3.33 0.35 -4.89
C LEU A 62 3.67 1.83 -4.77
N ALA A 63 4.68 2.28 -5.52
CA ALA A 63 5.08 3.68 -5.54
C ALA A 63 4.90 4.31 -6.91
N VAL A 64 4.49 5.57 -6.91
CA VAL A 64 4.39 6.40 -8.12
C VAL A 64 4.93 7.79 -7.85
N LYS A 65 5.40 8.46 -8.91
CA LYS A 65 5.73 9.89 -8.88
C LYS A 65 4.59 10.68 -9.48
N ILE A 66 4.25 11.83 -8.91
CA ILE A 66 3.34 12.80 -9.52
C ILE A 66 3.84 14.21 -9.26
N GLY A 67 4.28 14.90 -10.31
CA GLY A 67 5.00 16.17 -10.18
C GLY A 67 6.27 15.99 -9.34
N SER A 68 6.39 16.78 -8.25
CA SER A 68 7.47 16.63 -7.26
C SER A 68 7.17 15.58 -6.19
N LEU A 69 5.93 15.11 -6.05
CA LEU A 69 5.56 14.21 -4.96
C LEU A 69 5.85 12.75 -5.32
N ARG A 70 6.26 11.99 -4.31
CA ARG A 70 6.28 10.53 -4.34
C ARG A 70 5.17 9.99 -3.46
N ILE A 71 4.30 9.15 -4.00
CA ILE A 71 3.26 8.49 -3.22
C ILE A 71 3.60 7.00 -3.15
N VAL A 72 3.72 6.47 -1.93
CA VAL A 72 3.97 5.06 -1.66
C VAL A 72 2.76 4.51 -0.91
N CYS A 73 2.05 3.58 -1.55
CA CYS A 73 0.90 2.91 -0.94
C CYS A 73 1.27 1.47 -0.56
N LEU A 74 0.97 1.10 0.68
CA LEU A 74 1.26 -0.21 1.24
C LEU A 74 0.01 -1.02 1.52
N TYR A 75 0.13 -2.33 1.37
CA TYR A 75 -0.75 -3.28 2.03
C TYR A 75 0.10 -4.28 2.80
N LEU A 76 0.08 -4.18 4.13
CA LEU A 76 0.80 -5.06 5.04
C LEU A 76 -0.19 -6.09 5.62
N PRO A 77 -0.03 -7.39 5.32
CA PRO A 77 -0.96 -8.43 5.78
C PRO A 77 -1.14 -8.41 7.29
N PRO A 78 -2.36 -8.70 7.81
CA PRO A 78 -2.60 -8.76 9.24
C PRO A 78 -1.77 -9.86 9.93
N THR A 79 -1.42 -10.92 9.21
CA THR A 79 -0.60 -12.04 9.70
C THR A 79 0.91 -11.77 9.67
N MET A 80 1.36 -10.65 9.07
CA MET A 80 2.78 -10.30 9.01
C MET A 80 3.33 -10.01 10.42
N PRO A 81 4.46 -10.61 10.83
CA PRO A 81 5.12 -10.31 12.08
C PRO A 81 5.47 -8.81 12.21
N THR A 82 5.46 -8.29 13.44
CA THR A 82 5.73 -6.86 13.68
C THR A 82 7.14 -6.45 13.24
N HIS A 83 8.15 -7.30 13.41
CA HIS A 83 9.51 -6.99 12.98
C HIS A 83 9.65 -6.89 11.45
N ASP A 84 8.94 -7.75 10.70
CA ASP A 84 8.91 -7.68 9.23
C ASP A 84 8.22 -6.40 8.74
N VAL A 85 7.15 -5.96 9.43
CA VAL A 85 6.51 -4.67 9.16
C VAL A 85 7.49 -3.52 9.32
N LEU A 86 8.21 -3.47 10.45
CA LEU A 86 9.20 -2.42 10.71
C LEU A 86 10.33 -2.46 9.68
N HIS A 87 10.80 -3.65 9.29
CA HIS A 87 11.80 -3.81 8.24
C HIS A 87 11.29 -3.32 6.87
N VAL A 88 10.05 -3.62 6.50
CA VAL A 88 9.45 -3.09 5.27
C VAL A 88 9.40 -1.57 5.32
N LEU A 89 8.94 -0.98 6.42
CA LEU A 89 8.82 0.48 6.56
C LEU A 89 10.18 1.19 6.52
N SER A 90 11.18 0.66 7.22
CA SER A 90 12.53 1.24 7.23
C SER A 90 13.25 1.13 5.89
N SER A 91 12.88 0.16 5.04
CA SER A 91 13.42 0.03 3.68
C SER A 91 12.90 1.08 2.68
N ILE A 92 11.82 1.81 3.02
CA ILE A 92 11.24 2.79 2.12
C ILE A 92 12.08 4.07 2.20
N PRO A 93 12.64 4.58 1.09
CA PRO A 93 13.51 5.74 1.13
C PRO A 93 12.69 7.03 1.34
N LEU A 94 12.29 7.33 2.58
CA LEU A 94 11.45 8.49 2.89
C LEU A 94 12.21 9.81 2.70
N THR A 95 11.59 10.72 1.98
CA THR A 95 12.06 12.07 1.69
C THR A 95 10.93 13.06 1.99
N HIS A 96 11.24 14.36 2.09
CA HIS A 96 10.25 15.39 2.47
C HIS A 96 9.07 15.53 1.49
N ASP A 97 9.21 15.04 0.27
CA ASP A 97 8.19 14.98 -0.79
C ASP A 97 7.44 13.64 -0.86
N THR A 98 7.64 12.77 0.14
CA THR A 98 6.97 11.46 0.20
C THR A 98 5.67 11.51 1.00
N ILE A 99 4.59 11.03 0.38
CA ILE A 99 3.34 10.66 1.05
C ILE A 99 3.30 9.14 1.19
N LEU A 100 3.18 8.67 2.43
CA LEU A 100 2.99 7.26 2.76
C LEU A 100 1.51 6.99 3.08
N CYS A 101 0.91 5.99 2.46
CA CYS A 101 -0.49 5.64 2.68
C CYS A 101 -0.75 4.13 2.53
N GLY A 102 -2.00 3.72 2.72
CA GLY A 102 -2.45 2.35 2.54
C GLY A 102 -2.89 1.70 3.86
N ASP A 103 -2.95 0.37 3.85
CA ASP A 103 -3.37 -0.42 5.00
C ASP A 103 -2.17 -1.08 5.68
N PHE A 104 -1.83 -0.53 6.85
CA PHE A 104 -0.75 -1.01 7.68
C PHE A 104 -1.19 -2.16 8.60
N ASN A 105 -2.49 -2.46 8.67
CA ASN A 105 -3.11 -3.38 9.64
C ASN A 105 -2.64 -3.11 11.10
N ALA A 106 -2.39 -1.83 11.39
CA ALA A 106 -1.97 -1.34 12.68
C ALA A 106 -3.14 -0.68 13.40
N ARG A 107 -3.32 -0.99 14.68
CA ARG A 107 -4.34 -0.40 15.54
C ARG A 107 -3.63 0.49 16.54
N LEU A 108 -3.68 1.80 16.34
CA LEU A 108 -2.95 2.79 17.13
C LEU A 108 -3.66 3.16 18.44
N GLY A 109 -4.82 2.56 18.73
CA GLY A 109 -5.60 2.85 19.91
C GLY A 109 -5.99 4.33 19.99
N SER A 110 -5.91 4.89 21.20
CA SER A 110 -6.35 6.24 21.49
C SER A 110 -5.63 7.33 20.69
N VAL A 111 -4.44 7.06 20.15
CA VAL A 111 -3.71 7.99 19.26
C VAL A 111 -4.55 8.38 18.04
N THR A 112 -5.35 7.44 17.51
CA THR A 112 -6.29 7.68 16.40
C THR A 112 -7.76 7.66 16.83
N GLY A 113 -8.03 7.72 18.14
CA GLY A 113 -9.39 7.58 18.69
C GLY A 113 -9.99 6.18 18.51
N ASP A 114 -9.16 5.16 18.23
CA ASP A 114 -9.59 3.76 18.20
C ASP A 114 -9.58 3.19 19.64
N TYR A 115 -10.53 2.32 19.97
CA TYR A 115 -10.51 1.59 21.24
C TYR A 115 -9.53 0.40 21.18
N ALA A 116 -9.31 -0.15 19.98
CA ALA A 116 -8.44 -1.29 19.78
C ALA A 116 -6.97 -0.86 19.59
N SER A 117 -6.06 -1.65 20.16
CA SER A 117 -4.62 -1.56 19.89
C SER A 117 -4.04 -2.94 19.57
N ASN A 118 -2.98 -3.00 18.76
CA ASN A 118 -2.22 -4.23 18.53
C ASN A 118 -0.71 -3.96 18.63
N SER A 119 0.10 -5.01 18.76
CA SER A 119 1.57 -4.89 18.90
C SER A 119 2.20 -4.06 17.78
N ARG A 120 1.62 -4.15 16.58
CA ARG A 120 2.03 -3.36 15.42
C ARG A 120 1.78 -1.86 15.61
N GLY A 121 0.57 -1.48 16.01
CA GLY A 121 0.26 -0.07 16.28
C GLY A 121 1.07 0.49 17.44
N LEU A 122 1.30 -0.30 18.50
CA LEU A 122 2.17 0.12 19.60
C LEU A 122 3.59 0.41 19.11
N ALA A 123 4.18 -0.47 18.31
CA ALA A 123 5.52 -0.26 17.75
C ALA A 123 5.60 1.03 16.91
N LEU A 124 4.60 1.29 16.07
CA LEU A 124 4.55 2.51 15.24
C LEU A 124 4.29 3.80 16.03
N SER A 125 3.75 3.69 17.25
CA SER A 125 3.47 4.84 18.11
C SER A 125 4.65 5.25 19.00
N LEU A 126 5.63 4.35 19.18
CA LEU A 126 6.76 4.52 20.10
C LEU A 126 8.03 5.06 19.42
N GLU A 127 8.11 4.98 18.09
CA GLU A 127 9.16 5.67 17.33
C GLU A 127 8.83 7.16 17.23
N LYS A 128 9.33 7.94 18.19
CA LYS A 128 9.41 9.41 18.12
C LYS A 128 10.85 9.85 17.94
#